data_AF-A0A834QG36-F1
#
_entry.id   AF-A0A834QG36-F1
#
_cell.length_a   1.000
_cell.length_b   1.000
_cell.length_c   1.000
_cell.angle_alpha   90.00
_cell.angle_beta   90.00
_cell.angle_gamma   90.00
#
_symmetry.space_group_name_H-M   'P 1'
#
loop_
_entity.id
_entity.type
_entity.pdbx_description
1 polymer ?
#
loop_
_entity_poly.entity_id
_entity_poly.type
_entity_poly.pdbx_seq_one_letter_code
_entity_poly.pdbx_strand_id
1 'polypeptide(L)' 'MGTSLNEFSGNLYGTSKAAVQGVQAMNRICVLEVDLQGMRNTKQTDLSPIYISMQLPSLDVEQ' A
#
# COMPACT_ATOMS: atom_id res chain seq x y z
N MET A 1 11.28 -1.85 -9.89
CA MET A 1 9.99 -2.36 -10.41
C MET A 1 8.91 -2.07 -9.37
N GLY A 2 7.67 -1.75 -9.77
CA GLY A 2 6.68 -0.98 -8.98
C GLY A 2 6.35 -1.55 -7.58
N THR A 3 5.99 -0.65 -6.65
CA THR A 3 5.77 -0.97 -5.22
C THR A 3 4.48 -1.75 -4.99
N SER A 4 3.42 -1.40 -5.71
CA SER A 4 2.11 -2.06 -5.59
C SER A 4 1.45 -2.07 -6.97
N LEU A 5 1.86 -3.01 -7.83
CA LEU A 5 1.27 -3.18 -9.16
C LEU A 5 0.11 -4.19 -9.10
N ASN A 6 -0.99 -3.85 -9.76
CA ASN A 6 -2.17 -4.67 -10.00
C ASN A 6 -2.49 -4.67 -11.50
N GLU A 7 -3.06 -5.75 -12.01
CA GLU A 7 -3.54 -5.81 -13.39
C GLU A 7 -5.07 -5.68 -13.42
N PHE A 8 -5.58 -4.79 -14.27
CA PHE A 8 -7.01 -4.63 -14.53
C PHE A 8 -7.24 -4.41 -16.02
N SER A 9 -8.07 -5.26 -16.62
CA SER A 9 -8.36 -5.23 -18.07
C SER A 9 -7.09 -5.22 -18.94
N GLY A 10 -6.08 -6.02 -18.57
CA GLY A 10 -4.79 -6.13 -19.28
C GLY A 10 -3.85 -4.93 -19.11
N ASN A 11 -4.21 -3.96 -18.26
CA ASN A 11 -3.38 -2.81 -17.96
C ASN A 11 -2.83 -2.89 -16.53
N LEU A 12 -1.58 -2.47 -16.35
CA LEU A 12 -0.94 -2.41 -15.04
C LEU A 12 -1.19 -1.05 -14.40
N TYR A 13 -1.71 -1.07 -13.18
CA TYR A 13 -1.92 0.11 -12.35
C TYR A 13 -1.18 -0.05 -11.04
N GLY A 14 -0.65 1.04 -10.50
CA GLY A 14 0.01 0.96 -9.21
C GLY A 14 0.89 2.14 -8.86
N THR A 15 1.36 2.09 -7.63
CA THR A 15 2.33 3.06 -7.12
C THR A 15 3.75 2.56 -7.39
N SER A 16 4.60 3.44 -7.94
CA SER A 16 6.02 3.12 -8.17
C SER A 16 6.86 3.42 -6.93
N LYS A 17 7.98 2.70 -6.78
CA LYS A 17 8.94 2.95 -5.69
C LYS A 17 9.50 4.37 -5.73
N ALA A 18 9.76 4.87 -6.94
CA ALA A 18 10.25 6.23 -7.14
C ALA A 18 9.23 7.28 -6.65
N ALA A 19 7.92 7.05 -6.82
CA ALA A 19 6.91 7.96 -6.31
C ALA A 19 6.91 8.03 -4.78
N VAL A 20 7.00 6.88 -4.09
CA VAL A 20 7.11 6.82 -2.62
C VAL A 20 8.36 7.55 -2.14
N GLN A 21 9.51 7.26 -2.77
CA GLN A 21 10.79 7.89 -2.44
C GLN A 21 10.78 9.41 -2.69
N GLY A 22 10.07 9.87 -3.73
CA GLY A 22 9.89 11.29 -4.00
C GLY A 22 9.18 12.02 -2.85
N VAL A 23 8.13 11.42 -2.27
CA VAL A 23 7.45 11.97 -1.09
C VAL A 23 8.36 11.98 0.13
N GLN A 24 9.10 10.89 0.37
CA GLN A 24 10.07 10.79 1.47
C GLN A 24 11.17 11.84 1.37
N ALA A 25 11.69 12.10 0.16
CA ALA A 25 12.71 13.12 -0.10
C ALA A 25 12.23 14.55 0.20
N MET A 26 10.92 14.80 0.20
CA MET A 26 10.33 16.07 0.63
C MET A 26 10.14 16.16 2.15
N ASN A 27 10.67 15.20 2.91
CA ASN A 27 10.50 15.08 4.36
C ASN A 27 9.01 14.97 4.77
N ARG A 28 8.21 14.26 3.99
CA ARG A 28 6.78 14.01 4.22
C ARG A 28 6.51 12.53 4.44
N ILE A 29 5.40 12.25 5.12
CA ILE A 29 4.88 10.88 5.27
C ILE A 29 4.11 10.52 4.00
N CYS A 30 4.50 9.41 3.37
CA CYS A 30 3.74 8.80 2.29
C CYS A 30 2.70 7.85 2.88
N VAL A 31 1.42 8.22 2.78
CA VAL A 31 0.31 7.35 3.16
C VAL A 31 -0.17 6.63 1.91
N LEU A 32 -0.17 5.30 1.95
CA LEU A 32 -0.61 4.46 0.85
C LEU A 32 -1.83 3.65 1.28
N GLU A 33 -2.92 3.81 0.56
CA GLU A 33 -4.03 2.86 0.59
C GLU A 33 -3.64 1.67 -0.31
N VAL A 34 -3.58 0.47 0.27
CA VAL A 34 -3.20 -0.75 -0.45
C VAL A 34 -4.14 -1.89 -0.10
N ASP A 35 -4.51 -2.67 -1.12
CA ASP A 35 -5.19 -3.95 -0.94
C ASP A 35 -4.20 -5.06 -0.52
N LEU A 36 -4.71 -6.30 -0.40
CA LEU A 36 -3.89 -7.45 0.00
C LEU A 36 -2.73 -7.75 -0.97
N GLN A 37 -2.94 -7.59 -2.29
CA GLN A 37 -1.90 -7.83 -3.28
C GLN A 37 -0.86 -6.71 -3.26
N GLY A 38 -1.31 -5.46 -3.18
CA GLY A 38 -0.46 -4.29 -2.98
C GLY A 38 0.39 -4.41 -1.72
N MET A 39 -0.19 -4.85 -0.60
CA MET A 39 0.54 -5.10 0.65
C MET A 39 1.62 -6.18 0.45
N ARG A 40 1.31 -7.30 -0.21
CA ARG A 40 2.28 -8.38 -0.49
C ARG A 40 3.43 -7.91 -1.36
N ASN A 41 3.13 -7.14 -2.41
CA ASN A 41 4.12 -6.57 -3.31
C ASN A 41 5.03 -5.58 -2.55
N THR A 42 4.46 -4.70 -1.74
CA THR A 42 5.22 -3.73 -0.94
C THR A 42 6.15 -4.42 0.06
N LYS A 43 5.74 -5.55 0.66
CA LYS A 43 6.60 -6.34 1.57
C LYS A 43 7.85 -6.90 0.91
N GLN A 44 7.89 -7.02 -0.41
CA GLN A 44 9.06 -7.47 -1.17
C GLN A 44 10.02 -6.32 -1.50
N THR A 45 9.74 -5.11 -1.02
CA THR A 45 10.58 -3.92 -1.21
C THR A 45 11.31 -3.56 0.07
N ASP A 46 12.35 -2.76 -0.09
CA ASP A 46 13.16 -2.08 0.93
C ASP A 46 12.52 -0.78 1.44
N LEU A 47 11.22 -0.54 1.18
CA LEU A 47 10.52 0.65 1.67
C LEU A 47 10.16 0.58 3.16
N SER A 48 10.19 -0.62 3.76
CA SER A 48 9.95 -0.87 5.19
C SER A 48 8.84 -0.01 5.82
N PRO A 49 7.60 -0.04 5.28
CA PRO A 49 6.53 0.82 5.76
C PRO A 49 5.94 0.32 7.09
N ILE A 50 5.20 1.20 7.75
CA ILE A 50 4.32 0.83 8.87
C ILE A 50 3.00 0.31 8.29
N TYR A 51 2.61 -0.90 8.65
CA TYR A 51 1.35 -1.51 8.22
C TYR A 51 0.28 -1.34 9.28
N ILE A 52 -0.86 -0.77 8.89
CA ILE A 52 -2.02 -0.59 9.74
C ILE A 52 -3.19 -1.28 9.05
N SER A 53 -3.72 -2.35 9.66
CA SER A 53 -4.97 -2.97 9.22
C SER A 53 -6.13 -2.40 10.04
N MET A 54 -7.12 -1.82 9.36
CA MET A 54 -8.37 -1.45 10.00
C MET A 54 -9.33 -2.62 9.86
N GLN A 55 -9.62 -3.28 10.98
CA GLN A 55 -10.64 -4.30 11.05
C GLN A 55 -11.86 -3.69 11.74
N LEU A 56 -13.05 -3.91 11.17
CA LEU A 56 -14.28 -3.57 11.88
C LEU A 56 -14.28 -4.29 13.24
N PRO A 57 -14.85 -3.67 14.29
CA PRO A 57 -15.20 -4.44 15.48
C PRO A 57 -16.03 -5.65 15.04
N SER A 58 -15.86 -6.78 15.74
CA SER A 58 -16.66 -7.97 15.47
C SER A 58 -18.14 -7.61 15.41
N LEU A 59 -18.90 -8.30 14.56
CA LEU A 59 -20.36 -8.15 14.46
C LEU A 59 -21.08 -8.42 15.80
N ASP A 60 -20.36 -8.91 16.82
CA ASP A 60 -20.80 -9.04 18.20
C ASP A 60 -21.02 -7.71 18.95
N VAL A 61 -20.96 -6.54 18.29
CA VAL A 61 -21.25 -5.24 18.92
C VAL A 61 -22.49 -4.59 18.30
N GLU A 62 -23.55 -4.61 19.11
CA GLU A 62 -24.83 -3.86 19.11
C GLU A 62 -26.07 -4.47 18.41
N GLN A 63 -26.83 -5.20 19.26
CA GLN A 63 -28.28 -5.01 19.44
C GLN A 63 -28.60 -3.60 19.95
#